data_AF-A0A454CVM1-F1
#
_entry.id   AF-A0A454CVM1-F1
#
_cell.length_a   1.000
_cell.length_b   1.000
_cell.length_c   1.000
_cell.angle_alpha   90.00
_cell.angle_beta   90.00
_cell.angle_gamma   90.00
#
_symmetry.space_group_name_H-M   'P 1'
#
loop_
_entity.id
_entity.type
_entity.pdbx_description
1 polymer ?
#
loop_
_entity_poly.entity_id
_entity_poly.type
_entity_poly.pdbx_seq_one_letter_code
_entity_poly.pdbx_strand_id
1 'polypeptide(L)'
;MVQDYTEKQTRRFEVDIVGTVEGKELTLVEDFVFDDGELDQRIWVITKLADGTYQGKADDIIGVATGKEVGNALQWQYDFELKMDDSTITVSFDDWLYRQDEMHVFNLTKIKKFGIEVGTITLFFQRQ
;
A
#
# COMPACT_ATOMS: atom_id res chain seq x y z
N MET A 1 8.68 7.03 -1.91
CA MET A 1 10.02 6.83 -1.33
C MET A 1 9.93 5.99 -0.06
N VAL A 2 10.99 5.23 0.26
CA VAL A 2 11.10 4.41 1.48
C VAL A 2 12.19 4.99 2.39
N GLN A 3 11.90 5.08 3.69
CA GLN A 3 12.87 5.45 4.71
C GLN A 3 12.99 4.35 5.77
N ASP A 4 14.20 4.09 6.26
CA ASP A 4 14.41 3.17 7.38
C ASP A 4 14.13 3.86 8.74
N TYR A 5 14.23 3.09 9.82
CA TYR A 5 14.04 3.57 11.20
C TYR A 5 15.02 4.68 11.65
N THR A 6 16.06 4.98 10.86
CA THR A 6 16.99 6.10 11.09
C THR A 6 16.64 7.34 10.27
N GLU A 7 15.48 7.34 9.61
CA GLU A 7 14.98 8.38 8.69
C GLU A 7 15.79 8.51 7.39
N LYS A 8 16.74 7.61 7.15
CA LYS A 8 17.52 7.60 5.92
C LYS A 8 16.66 7.08 4.78
N GLN A 9 16.59 7.82 3.68
CA GLN A 9 15.97 7.33 2.45
C GLN A 9 16.80 6.17 1.87
N THR A 10 16.20 4.99 1.81
CA THR A 10 16.85 3.76 1.35
C THR A 10 16.49 3.41 -0.08
N ARG A 11 15.27 3.72 -0.52
CA ARG A 11 14.78 3.45 -1.88
C ARG A 11 13.86 4.54 -2.39
N ARG A 12 13.83 4.71 -3.70
CA ARG A 12 12.81 5.51 -4.41
C ARG A 12 12.14 4.63 -5.46
N PHE A 13 10.91 4.97 -5.77
CA PHE A 13 10.15 4.25 -6.78
C PHE A 13 9.03 5.14 -7.29
N GLU A 14 8.57 4.79 -8.48
CA GLU A 14 7.35 5.27 -9.10
C GLU A 14 6.37 4.10 -9.18
N VAL A 15 5.08 4.41 -9.21
CA VAL A 15 4.03 3.40 -9.37
C VAL A 15 2.95 3.93 -10.28
N ASP A 16 2.63 3.17 -11.32
CA ASP A 16 1.48 3.40 -12.18
C ASP A 16 0.33 2.53 -11.69
N ILE A 17 -0.85 3.13 -11.53
CA ILE A 17 -2.02 2.44 -10.96
C ILE A 17 -3.21 2.53 -11.89
N VAL A 18 -3.77 1.38 -12.24
CA VAL A 18 -5.01 1.26 -13.01
C VAL A 18 -6.08 0.60 -12.15
N GLY A 19 -7.17 1.34 -11.89
CA GLY A 19 -8.31 0.86 -11.13
C GLY A 19 -9.52 0.57 -12.00
N THR A 20 -10.09 -0.62 -11.87
CA THR A 20 -11.37 -1.01 -12.51
C THR A 20 -12.39 -1.37 -11.44
N VAL A 21 -13.56 -0.74 -11.49
CA VAL A 21 -14.66 -1.01 -10.55
C VAL A 21 -15.77 -1.78 -11.25
N GLU A 22 -16.10 -2.94 -10.70
CA GLU A 22 -17.21 -3.78 -11.14
C GLU A 22 -18.16 -4.07 -9.96
N GLY A 23 -19.28 -3.35 -9.92
CA GLY A 23 -20.25 -3.47 -8.83
C GLY A 23 -19.67 -3.01 -7.48
N LYS A 24 -19.31 -3.96 -6.61
CA LYS A 24 -18.73 -3.70 -5.28
C LYS A 24 -17.24 -4.02 -5.19
N GLU A 25 -16.68 -4.53 -6.28
CA GLU A 25 -15.29 -4.94 -6.37
C GLU A 25 -14.49 -3.88 -7.13
N LEU A 26 -13.30 -3.60 -6.64
CA LEU A 26 -12.28 -2.77 -7.26
C LEU A 26 -11.06 -3.65 -7.48
N THR A 27 -10.64 -3.79 -8.73
CA THR A 27 -9.34 -4.34 -9.08
C THR A 27 -8.36 -3.19 -9.26
N LEU A 28 -7.27 -3.16 -8.50
CA LEU A 28 -6.15 -2.22 -8.69
C LEU A 28 -4.95 -2.98 -9.21
N VAL A 29 -4.46 -2.62 -10.39
CA VAL A 29 -3.16 -3.09 -10.90
C VAL A 29 -2.15 -1.98 -10.63
N GLU A 30 -1.12 -2.31 -9.87
CA GLU A 30 -0.04 -1.40 -9.46
C GLU A 30 1.27 -1.90 -10.06
N ASP A 31 1.84 -1.13 -10.98
CA ASP A 31 3.12 -1.42 -11.64
C ASP A 31 4.22 -0.54 -11.04
N PHE A 32 5.17 -1.15 -10.33
CA PHE A 32 6.24 -0.45 -9.61
C PHE A 32 7.53 -0.43 -10.41
N VAL A 33 8.20 0.71 -10.42
CA VAL A 33 9.56 0.87 -10.96
C VAL A 33 10.45 1.47 -9.88
N PHE A 34 11.41 0.70 -9.38
CA PHE A 34 12.36 1.14 -8.37
C PHE A 34 13.58 1.83 -8.97
N ASP A 35 14.26 2.65 -8.17
CA ASP A 35 15.39 3.46 -8.65
C ASP A 35 16.68 2.66 -8.95
N ASP A 36 16.73 1.39 -8.56
CA ASP A 36 17.74 0.41 -8.96
C ASP A 36 17.35 -0.41 -10.21
N GLY A 37 16.18 -0.15 -10.79
CA GLY A 37 15.66 -0.84 -11.97
C GLY A 37 14.87 -2.11 -11.68
N GLU A 38 14.69 -2.47 -10.40
CA GLU A 38 13.75 -3.54 -10.01
C GLU A 38 12.33 -3.17 -10.46
N LEU A 39 11.60 -4.17 -10.95
CA LEU A 39 10.20 -4.07 -11.35
C LEU A 39 9.39 -5.01 -10.47
N ASP A 40 8.25 -4.53 -9.98
CA ASP A 40 7.30 -5.33 -9.21
C ASP A 40 5.88 -5.02 -9.69
N GLN A 41 4.96 -5.97 -9.51
CA GLN A 41 3.55 -5.76 -9.82
C GLN A 41 2.70 -6.29 -8.68
N ARG A 42 1.75 -5.46 -8.24
CA ARG A 42 0.74 -5.87 -7.27
C ARG A 42 -0.65 -5.71 -7.84
N ILE A 43 -1.45 -6.77 -7.71
CA ILE A 43 -2.85 -6.75 -8.13
C ILE A 43 -3.71 -6.93 -6.89
N TRP A 44 -4.42 -5.87 -6.52
CA TRP A 44 -5.41 -5.92 -5.45
C TRP A 44 -6.79 -6.24 -6.00
N VAL A 45 -7.50 -7.11 -5.29
CA VAL A 45 -8.94 -7.27 -5.40
C VAL A 45 -9.57 -6.78 -4.09
N ILE A 46 -10.29 -5.66 -4.16
CA ILE A 46 -10.84 -4.95 -3.01
C ILE A 46 -12.36 -4.98 -3.08
N THR A 47 -13.02 -5.46 -2.03
CA THR A 47 -14.48 -5.45 -1.91
C THR A 47 -14.94 -4.42 -0.88
N LYS A 48 -15.90 -3.58 -1.26
CA LYS A 48 -16.61 -2.71 -0.31
C LYS A 48 -17.70 -3.50 0.43
N LEU A 49 -17.61 -3.52 1.76
CA LEU A 49 -18.56 -4.20 2.63
C LEU A 49 -19.80 -3.34 2.93
N ALA A 50 -20.85 -3.98 3.45
CA ALA A 50 -22.13 -3.34 3.73
C ALA A 50 -22.07 -2.32 4.88
N ASP A 51 -21.12 -2.46 5.80
CA ASP A 51 -20.87 -1.55 6.92
C ASP A 51 -20.01 -0.33 6.54
N GLY A 52 -19.63 -0.21 5.26
CA GLY A 52 -18.80 0.87 4.75
C GLY A 52 -17.29 0.65 4.90
N THR A 53 -16.87 -0.50 5.44
CA THR A 53 -15.45 -0.92 5.45
C THR A 53 -15.07 -1.61 4.13
N TYR A 54 -13.79 -1.89 3.96
CA TYR A 54 -13.23 -2.53 2.78
C TYR A 54 -12.41 -3.75 3.19
N GLN A 55 -12.38 -4.76 2.33
CA GLN A 55 -11.50 -5.91 2.45
C GLN A 55 -10.71 -6.09 1.15
N GLY A 56 -9.45 -6.47 1.25
CA GLY A 56 -8.58 -6.64 0.08
C GLY A 56 -7.74 -7.90 0.13
N LYS A 57 -7.42 -8.41 -1.06
CA LYS A 57 -6.47 -9.52 -1.26
C LYS A 57 -5.50 -9.16 -2.39
N ALA A 58 -4.26 -9.60 -2.26
CA ALA A 58 -3.25 -9.63 -3.30
C ALA A 58 -2.28 -10.79 -3.00
N ASP A 59 -1.47 -11.20 -3.98
CA ASP A 59 -0.71 -12.45 -3.90
C ASP A 59 0.31 -12.51 -2.76
N ASP A 60 0.97 -11.40 -2.41
CA ASP A 60 1.96 -11.33 -1.33
C ASP A 60 1.37 -10.88 0.03
N ILE A 61 0.03 -10.89 0.16
CA ILE A 61 -0.68 -10.48 1.37
C ILE A 61 -1.06 -11.69 2.20
N ILE A 62 -0.67 -11.68 3.47
CA ILE A 62 -1.05 -12.72 4.41
C ILE A 62 -2.45 -12.43 4.92
N GLY A 63 -3.41 -13.30 4.59
CA GLY A 63 -4.79 -13.17 5.02
C GLY A 63 -5.59 -12.17 4.19
N VAL A 64 -6.15 -11.15 4.83
CA VAL A 64 -7.04 -10.16 4.21
C VAL A 64 -6.67 -8.78 4.73
N ALA A 65 -6.42 -7.86 3.80
CA ALA A 65 -6.26 -6.45 4.12
C ALA A 65 -7.60 -5.85 4.54
N THR A 66 -7.58 -4.90 5.46
CA THR A 66 -8.78 -4.21 5.95
C THR A 66 -8.68 -2.72 5.77
N GLY A 67 -9.78 -2.10 5.37
CA GLY A 67 -9.84 -0.67 5.07
C GLY A 67 -10.99 0.03 5.76
N LYS A 68 -10.76 1.24 6.25
CA LYS A 68 -11.81 2.11 6.79
C LYS A 68 -11.65 3.54 6.34
N GLU A 69 -12.73 4.10 5.80
CA GLU A 69 -12.80 5.51 5.43
C GLU A 69 -13.19 6.38 6.63
N VAL A 70 -12.47 7.49 6.83
CA VAL A 70 -12.73 8.51 7.85
C VAL A 70 -12.54 9.88 7.23
N GLY A 71 -13.63 10.51 6.79
CA GLY A 71 -13.60 11.83 6.16
C GLY A 71 -12.89 11.81 4.81
N ASN A 72 -11.75 12.48 4.71
CA ASN A 72 -10.92 12.49 3.49
C ASN A 72 -9.82 11.41 3.50
N ALA A 73 -9.76 10.58 4.54
CA ALA A 73 -8.73 9.57 4.72
C ALA A 73 -9.26 8.15 4.56
N LEU A 74 -8.44 7.25 4.02
CA LEU A 74 -8.60 5.80 4.10
C LEU A 74 -7.43 5.24 4.92
N GLN A 75 -7.73 4.53 6.01
CA GLN A 75 -6.74 3.70 6.68
C GLN A 75 -6.83 2.28 6.11
N TRP A 76 -5.70 1.76 5.63
CA TRP A 76 -5.58 0.44 5.02
C TRP A 76 -4.50 -0.36 5.74
N GLN A 77 -4.82 -1.57 6.19
CA GLN A 77 -3.96 -2.36 7.07
C GLN A 77 -3.85 -3.80 6.57
N TYR A 78 -2.64 -4.33 6.52
CA TYR A 78 -2.36 -5.69 6.06
C TYR A 78 -1.01 -6.21 6.54
N ASP A 79 -0.85 -7.53 6.52
CA ASP A 79 0.44 -8.20 6.68
C ASP A 79 0.99 -8.58 5.30
N PHE A 80 2.26 -8.25 5.08
CA PHE A 80 2.97 -8.43 3.81
C PHE A 80 4.14 -9.37 4.00
N GLU A 81 4.30 -10.27 3.02
CA GLU A 81 5.41 -11.20 2.96
C GLU A 81 6.57 -10.61 2.15
N LEU A 82 7.52 -9.95 2.83
CA LEU A 82 8.68 -9.35 2.19
C LEU A 82 9.75 -10.41 1.90
N LYS A 83 9.96 -10.66 0.61
CA LYS A 83 11.05 -11.51 0.11
C LYS A 83 12.38 -10.74 0.21
N MET A 84 13.35 -11.36 0.85
CA MET A 84 14.76 -10.96 0.88
C MET A 84 15.59 -12.05 0.19
N ASP A 85 16.84 -11.74 -0.17
CA ASP A 85 17.72 -12.65 -0.94
C ASP A 85 17.69 -14.12 -0.46
N ASP A 86 17.81 -14.33 0.85
CA ASP A 86 17.90 -15.67 1.46
C ASP A 86 16.75 -16.01 2.41
N SER A 87 15.78 -15.11 2.59
CA SER A 87 14.73 -15.31 3.60
C SER A 87 13.49 -14.50 3.31
N THR A 88 12.41 -14.86 3.97
CA THR A 88 11.15 -14.12 3.91
C THR A 88 10.84 -13.57 5.29
N ILE A 89 10.46 -12.29 5.36
CA ILE A 89 10.04 -11.67 6.61
C ILE A 89 8.59 -11.18 6.49
N THR A 90 7.80 -11.46 7.52
CA THR A 90 6.48 -10.85 7.65
C THR A 90 6.61 -9.49 8.30
N VAL A 91 5.98 -8.49 7.69
CA VAL A 91 5.86 -7.13 8.22
C VAL A 91 4.41 -6.67 8.09
N SER A 92 3.97 -5.80 8.99
CA SER A 92 2.63 -5.22 8.97
C SER A 92 2.70 -3.81 8.41
N PHE A 93 1.78 -3.48 7.52
CA PHE A 93 1.61 -2.16 6.91
C PHE A 93 0.39 -1.47 7.53
N ASP A 94 0.55 -0.18 7.82
CA ASP A 94 -0.50 0.73 8.30
C ASP A 94 -0.47 1.99 7.44
N ASP A 95 -1.28 1.96 6.39
CA ASP A 95 -1.30 2.91 5.30
C ASP A 95 -2.41 3.94 5.52
N TRP A 96 -2.06 5.21 5.53
CA TRP A 96 -3.01 6.31 5.57
C TRP A 96 -3.00 7.07 4.25
N LEU A 97 -4.07 6.91 3.47
CA LEU A 97 -4.28 7.61 2.21
C LEU A 97 -5.15 8.84 2.45
N TYR A 98 -4.58 10.03 2.30
CA TYR A 98 -5.25 11.32 2.48
C TYR A 98 -5.51 11.97 1.13
N ARG A 99 -6.79 12.07 0.75
CA ARG A 99 -7.21 12.87 -0.39
C ARG A 99 -7.01 14.35 -0.08
N GLN A 100 -6.17 15.01 -0.86
CA GLN A 100 -5.89 16.45 -0.73
C GLN A 100 -6.87 17.28 -1.55
N ASP A 101 -7.12 16.85 -2.79
CA ASP A 101 -8.07 17.47 -3.71
C ASP A 101 -8.63 16.41 -4.68
N GLU A 102 -9.22 16.84 -5.80
CA GLU A 102 -9.80 15.93 -6.81
C GLU A 102 -8.76 15.11 -7.58
N MET A 103 -7.50 15.54 -7.58
CA MET A 103 -6.42 15.00 -8.40
C MET A 103 -5.29 14.38 -7.58
N HIS A 104 -5.16 14.71 -6.30
CA HIS A 104 -4.00 14.35 -5.50
C HIS A 104 -4.34 13.59 -4.21
N VAL A 105 -3.53 12.56 -3.91
CA VAL A 105 -3.60 11.77 -2.68
C VAL A 105 -2.18 11.61 -2.12
N PHE A 106 -2.00 11.80 -0.82
CA PHE A 106 -0.80 11.36 -0.11
C PHE A 106 -1.06 10.02 0.54
N ASN A 107 -0.13 9.08 0.43
CA ASN A 107 -0.12 7.86 1.22
C ASN A 107 1.08 7.86 2.15
N LEU A 108 0.79 7.75 3.45
CA LEU A 108 1.77 7.70 4.53
C LEU A 108 1.66 6.32 5.19
N THR A 109 2.71 5.54 5.04
CA THR A 109 2.75 4.15 5.48
C THR A 109 3.76 3.98 6.60
N LYS A 110 3.36 3.23 7.63
CA LYS A 110 4.27 2.69 8.64
C LYS A 110 4.44 1.20 8.43
N ILE A 111 5.69 0.76 8.35
CA ILE A 111 6.06 -0.66 8.28
C ILE A 111 6.47 -1.10 9.68
N LYS A 112 5.84 -2.15 10.20
CA LYS A 112 6.13 -2.72 11.52
C LYS A 112 6.60 -4.15 11.42
N LYS A 113 7.59 -4.52 12.23
CA LYS A 113 8.01 -5.89 12.46
C LYS A 113 7.84 -6.22 13.93
N PHE A 114 7.09 -7.26 14.26
CA PHE A 114 6.74 -7.61 15.66
C PHE A 114 6.20 -6.42 16.47
N GLY A 115 5.41 -5.55 15.83
CA GLY A 115 4.83 -4.35 16.45
C GLY A 115 5.78 -3.14 16.56
N ILE A 116 7.06 -3.29 16.20
CA ILE A 116 8.06 -2.21 16.23
C ILE A 116 8.14 -1.58 14.83
N GLU A 117 8.09 -0.26 14.75
CA GLU A 117 8.27 0.47 13.48
C GLU A 117 9.70 0.30 12.97
N VAL A 118 9.83 -0.16 11.72
CA VAL A 118 11.13 -0.44 11.08
C VAL A 118 11.39 0.43 9.85
N GLY A 119 10.37 1.14 9.38
CA GLY A 119 10.49 2.07 8.27
C GLY A 119 9.16 2.70 7.93
N THR A 120 9.23 3.65 7.00
CA THR A 120 8.07 4.39 6.50
C THR A 120 8.11 4.46 4.99
N ILE A 121 6.94 4.61 4.39
CA ILE A 121 6.80 4.91 2.97
C ILE A 121 5.96 6.17 2.82
N THR A 122 6.39 7.06 1.93
CA THR A 122 5.60 8.22 1.52
C THR A 122 5.42 8.17 0.01
N LEU A 123 4.17 8.13 -0.44
CA LEU A 123 3.78 8.23 -1.84
C LEU A 123 2.91 9.47 -2.03
N PHE A 124 3.08 10.07 -3.21
CA PHE A 124 2.20 11.10 -3.71
C PHE A 124 1.62 10.60 -5.02
N PHE A 125 0.30 10.51 -5.08
CA PHE A 125 -0.42 10.11 -6.28
C PHE A 125 -0.99 11.34 -6.95
N GLN A 126 -0.90 11.35 -8.27
CA GLN A 126 -1.58 12.31 -9.13
C GLN A 126 -2.39 11.55 -10.16
N ARG A 127 -3.67 11.89 -10.27
CA ARG A 127 -4.53 11.38 -11.33
C ARG A 127 -4.11 11.96 -12.68
N GLN A 128 -4.01 11.11 -13.70
CA GLN A 128 -3.77 11.49 -15.10
C GLN A 128 -5.07 11.53 -15.89
#